data_AF-A0A3N1IFK2-F1
#
_entry.id   AF-A0A3N1IFK2-F1
#
_cell.length_a   1.000
_cell.length_b   1.000
_cell.length_c   1.000
_cell.angle_alpha   90.00
_cell.angle_beta   90.00
_cell.angle_gamma   90.00
#
_symmetry.space_group_name_H-M   'P 1'
#
loop_
_entity.id
_entity.type
_entity.pdbx_description
1 polymer ?
#
loop_
_entity_poly.entity_id
_entity_poly.type
_entity_poly.pdbx_seq_one_letter_code
_entity_poly.pdbx_strand_id
1 'polypeptide(L)'
;MARTDVPLSNLVGNGSLADPAGTNLDATNDHSINVAVTHPEEILIRVTNTAGADHTVTVKAGGSNPPAWRGGQGDITATVTATSGVTWIGPLSSSRFLQAGNVLYVDIESGHTGKITVFKVPRGI
;
A
#
# COMPACT_ATOMS: atom_id res chain seq x y z
N MET A 1 17.31 5.92 3.54
CA MET A 1 17.14 4.81 4.50
C MET A 1 16.45 3.66 3.77
N ALA A 2 16.62 2.42 4.22
CA ALA A 2 15.90 1.28 3.64
C ALA A 2 14.45 1.32 4.14
N ARG A 3 13.48 1.21 3.23
CA ARG A 3 12.04 1.17 3.57
C ARG A 3 11.69 -0.16 4.22
N THR A 4 10.65 -0.14 5.06
CA THR A 4 10.14 -1.35 5.71
C THR A 4 9.33 -2.18 4.70
N ASP A 5 9.64 -3.47 4.56
CA ASP A 5 8.91 -4.35 3.64
C ASP A 5 7.57 -4.77 4.22
N VAL A 6 6.52 -4.74 3.39
CA VAL A 6 5.18 -5.20 3.77
C VAL A 6 4.83 -6.45 2.95
N PRO A 7 4.73 -7.62 3.59
CA PRO A 7 4.47 -8.86 2.89
C PRO A 7 3.04 -8.92 2.33
N LEU A 8 2.89 -9.58 1.19
CA LEU A 8 1.60 -9.82 0.56
C LEU A 8 0.79 -10.89 1.31
N SER A 9 -0.48 -10.60 1.55
CA SER A 9 -1.48 -11.55 2.05
C SER A 9 -2.40 -11.98 0.91
N ASN A 10 -2.37 -13.26 0.53
CA ASN A 10 -3.13 -13.75 -0.62
C ASN A 10 -4.59 -14.00 -0.26
N LEU A 11 -5.52 -13.28 -0.89
CA LEU A 11 -6.92 -13.66 -0.88
C LEU A 11 -7.11 -14.91 -1.73
N VAL A 12 -7.86 -15.87 -1.21
CA VAL A 12 -8.12 -17.14 -1.88
C VAL A 12 -9.49 -17.08 -2.55
N GLY A 13 -9.53 -17.31 -3.87
CA GLY A 13 -10.79 -17.36 -4.61
C GLY A 13 -11.69 -18.48 -4.07
N ASN A 14 -12.98 -18.18 -3.87
CA ASN A 14 -13.96 -19.10 -3.26
C ASN A 14 -13.52 -19.64 -1.88
N GLY A 15 -12.64 -18.94 -1.17
CA GLY A 15 -12.15 -19.31 0.15
C GLY A 15 -12.34 -18.20 1.18
N SER A 16 -11.76 -18.40 2.36
CA SER A 16 -11.70 -17.39 3.43
C SER A 16 -10.27 -17.16 3.87
N LEU A 17 -9.91 -15.91 4.12
CA LEU A 17 -8.65 -15.52 4.74
C LEU A 17 -8.96 -14.86 6.09
N ALA A 18 -8.34 -15.33 7.17
CA ALA A 18 -8.39 -14.65 8.45
C ALA A 18 -7.64 -13.31 8.37
N ASP A 19 -8.15 -12.28 9.04
CA ASP A 19 -7.55 -10.94 9.00
C ASP A 19 -6.06 -11.00 9.43
N PRO A 20 -5.12 -10.68 8.52
CA PRO A 20 -3.70 -10.74 8.84
C PRO A 20 -3.34 -9.69 9.89
N ALA A 21 -2.40 -10.01 10.78
CA ALA A 21 -1.94 -9.09 11.82
C ALA A 21 -1.33 -7.77 11.28
N GLY A 22 -0.88 -7.78 10.02
CA GLY A 22 -0.30 -6.64 9.33
C GLY A 22 1.08 -6.21 9.86
N THR A 23 1.71 -5.28 9.15
CA THR A 23 2.98 -4.66 9.53
C THR A 23 2.69 -3.38 10.32
N ASN A 24 3.52 -3.07 11.33
CA ASN A 24 3.43 -1.79 12.04
C ASN A 24 3.72 -0.63 11.07
N LEU A 25 2.97 0.46 11.20
CA LEU A 25 3.31 1.68 10.48
C LEU A 25 4.67 2.21 10.96
N ASP A 26 5.48 2.65 10.00
CA ASP A 26 6.83 3.14 10.21
C ASP A 26 6.95 4.47 9.46
N ALA A 27 6.62 5.56 10.17
CA ALA A 27 6.74 6.92 9.63
C ALA A 27 8.19 7.42 9.60
N THR A 28 9.16 6.64 10.09
CA THR A 28 10.59 6.99 10.03
C THR A 28 11.23 6.48 8.75
N ASN A 29 10.93 5.23 8.38
CA ASN A 29 11.52 4.59 7.21
C ASN A 29 10.58 4.48 6.01
N ASP A 30 9.29 4.76 6.16
CA ASP A 30 8.23 4.45 5.19
C ASP A 30 8.14 2.96 4.84
N HIS A 31 7.26 2.63 3.89
CA HIS A 31 7.04 1.25 3.44
C HIS A 31 7.32 1.03 1.96
N SER A 32 7.70 -0.21 1.68
CA SER A 32 7.82 -0.76 0.34
C SER A 32 7.02 -2.06 0.23
N ILE A 33 6.40 -2.28 -0.92
CA ILE A 33 5.65 -3.49 -1.24
C ILE A 33 6.29 -4.12 -2.47
N ASN A 34 6.84 -5.32 -2.32
CA ASN A 34 7.39 -6.05 -3.46
C ASN A 34 6.27 -6.62 -4.33
N VAL A 35 6.25 -6.22 -5.60
CA VAL A 35 5.27 -6.64 -6.60
C VAL A 35 5.90 -7.44 -7.74
N ALA A 36 7.07 -8.05 -7.53
CA ALA A 36 7.77 -8.82 -8.57
C ALA A 36 7.00 -10.06 -9.06
N VAL A 37 6.12 -10.63 -8.22
CA VAL A 37 5.33 -11.85 -8.50
C VAL A 37 3.83 -11.58 -8.62
N THR A 38 3.44 -10.31 -8.74
CA THR A 38 2.03 -9.88 -8.81
C THR A 38 1.90 -8.61 -9.64
N HIS A 39 0.69 -8.30 -10.07
CA HIS A 39 0.43 -7.03 -10.73
C HIS A 39 -0.09 -6.01 -9.71
N PRO A 40 0.29 -4.72 -9.77
CA PRO A 40 -0.30 -3.66 -8.95
C PRO A 40 -1.83 -3.62 -9.01
N GLU A 41 -2.42 -4.04 -10.13
CA GLU A 41 -3.87 -4.12 -10.36
C GLU A 41 -4.56 -5.14 -9.45
N GLU A 42 -3.79 -6.08 -8.91
CA GLU A 42 -4.24 -7.11 -7.98
C GLU A 42 -4.04 -6.70 -6.53
N ILE A 43 -3.58 -5.47 -6.26
CA ILE A 43 -3.17 -5.05 -4.91
C ILE A 43 -4.20 -4.13 -4.27
N LEU A 44 -4.59 -4.50 -3.06
CA LEU A 44 -5.40 -3.66 -2.18
C LEU A 44 -4.64 -3.43 -0.88
N ILE A 45 -4.40 -2.18 -0.54
CA ILE A 45 -3.70 -1.78 0.67
C ILE A 45 -4.74 -1.36 1.71
N ARG A 46 -4.72 -1.97 2.88
CA ARG A 46 -5.50 -1.55 4.05
C ARG A 46 -4.58 -0.86 5.03
N VAL A 47 -4.95 0.35 5.45
CA VAL A 47 -4.26 1.07 6.51
C VAL A 47 -5.22 1.37 7.65
N THR A 48 -4.72 1.25 8.88
CA THR A 48 -5.47 1.51 10.11
C THR A 48 -4.78 2.59 10.92
N ASN A 49 -5.54 3.43 11.60
CA ASN A 49 -5.03 4.51 12.46
C ASN A 49 -5.53 4.37 13.89
N THR A 50 -4.58 4.29 14.82
CA THR A 50 -4.82 4.25 16.28
C THR A 50 -4.43 5.55 16.98
N ALA A 51 -3.90 6.55 16.26
CA ALA A 51 -3.54 7.84 16.82
C ALA A 51 -4.78 8.70 17.08
N GLY A 52 -4.68 9.66 18.00
CA GLY A 52 -5.79 10.56 18.35
C GLY A 52 -6.12 11.63 17.30
N ALA A 53 -5.43 11.65 16.16
CA ALA A 53 -5.62 12.61 15.07
C ALA A 53 -5.75 11.89 13.72
N ASP A 54 -6.35 12.58 12.75
CA ASP A 54 -6.38 12.15 11.36
C ASP A 54 -4.96 12.20 10.78
N HIS A 55 -4.61 11.18 9.99
CA HIS A 55 -3.31 11.11 9.35
C HIS A 55 -3.43 10.75 7.88
N THR A 56 -2.45 11.16 7.10
CA THR A 56 -2.39 10.92 5.67
C THR A 56 -1.40 9.83 5.33
N VAL A 57 -1.77 9.02 4.35
CA VAL A 57 -0.95 7.98 3.74
C VAL A 57 -0.83 8.29 2.26
N THR A 58 0.38 8.24 1.74
CA THR A 58 0.66 8.61 0.35
C THR A 58 1.23 7.42 -0.41
N VAL A 59 0.54 6.95 -1.45
CA VAL A 59 1.10 5.99 -2.40
C VAL A 59 1.81 6.78 -3.50
N LYS A 60 3.12 6.54 -3.63
CA LYS A 60 3.97 7.29 -4.54
C LYS A 60 3.77 6.88 -5.98
N ALA A 61 3.74 7.87 -6.86
CA ALA A 61 3.73 7.67 -8.29
C ALA A 61 4.97 6.90 -8.74
N GLY A 62 4.78 6.16 -9.83
CA GLY A 62 5.80 5.38 -10.48
C GLY A 62 6.90 6.22 -11.11
N GLY A 63 8.04 5.60 -11.33
CA GLY A 63 9.22 6.25 -11.88
C GLY A 63 9.33 6.15 -13.41
N SER A 64 10.47 6.60 -13.92
CA SER A 64 10.82 6.50 -15.34
C SER A 64 11.31 5.10 -15.75
N ASN A 65 11.63 4.22 -14.79
CA ASN A 65 12.15 2.88 -15.07
C ASN A 65 11.67 1.84 -14.04
N PRO A 66 10.79 0.89 -14.39
CA PRO A 66 10.02 0.82 -15.64
C PRO A 66 9.12 2.05 -15.80
N PRO A 67 8.84 2.50 -17.04
CA PRO A 67 8.09 3.74 -17.26
C PRO A 67 6.63 3.59 -16.79
N ALA A 68 6.29 4.24 -15.69
CA ALA A 68 4.90 4.51 -15.34
C ALA A 68 4.41 5.67 -16.22
N TRP A 69 3.87 5.36 -17.40
CA TRP A 69 3.40 6.35 -18.38
C TRP A 69 2.35 7.34 -17.84
N ARG A 70 1.63 6.97 -16.78
CA ARG A 70 0.68 7.82 -16.05
C ARG A 70 1.22 8.36 -14.73
N GLY A 71 2.50 8.15 -14.42
CA GLY A 71 3.16 8.65 -13.21
C GLY A 71 3.11 10.18 -13.09
N GLY A 72 3.01 10.89 -14.21
CA GLY A 72 2.78 12.35 -14.24
C GLY A 72 1.43 12.81 -13.65
N GLN A 73 0.50 11.90 -13.36
CA GLN A 73 -0.74 12.21 -12.62
C GLN A 73 -0.50 12.41 -11.12
N GLY A 74 0.72 12.15 -10.64
CA GLY A 74 1.12 12.36 -9.25
C GLY A 74 0.66 11.24 -8.32
N ASP A 75 0.95 11.45 -7.04
CA ASP A 75 0.72 10.51 -5.95
C ASP A 75 -0.78 10.35 -5.65
N ILE A 76 -1.15 9.28 -4.94
CA ILE A 76 -2.45 9.18 -4.27
C ILE A 76 -2.24 9.48 -2.80
N THR A 77 -2.98 10.44 -2.26
CA THR A 77 -3.07 10.68 -0.82
C THR A 77 -4.41 10.18 -0.31
N ALA A 78 -4.39 9.52 0.84
CA ALA A 78 -5.58 9.01 1.50
C ALA A 78 -5.53 9.36 2.99
N THR A 79 -6.60 9.94 3.50
CA THR A 79 -6.74 10.24 4.92
C THR A 79 -7.26 9.01 5.66
N VAL A 80 -6.67 8.70 6.81
CA VAL A 80 -7.10 7.67 7.73
C VAL A 80 -7.55 8.37 9.01
N THR A 81 -8.86 8.28 9.28
CA THR A 81 -9.47 8.99 10.41
C THR A 81 -8.91 8.54 11.76
N ALA A 82 -8.93 9.40 12.76
CA ALA A 82 -8.39 9.15 14.08
C ALA A 82 -8.97 7.89 14.77
N THR A 83 -8.19 7.35 15.72
CA THR A 83 -8.52 6.34 16.75
C THR A 83 -8.81 4.93 16.26
N SER A 84 -9.66 4.77 15.25
CA SER A 84 -10.05 3.47 14.71
C SER A 84 -10.34 3.51 13.20
N GLY A 85 -9.84 4.55 12.51
CA GLY A 85 -10.02 4.69 11.08
C GLY A 85 -9.40 3.53 10.32
N VAL A 86 -10.11 3.07 9.30
CA VAL A 86 -9.62 2.09 8.33
C VAL A 86 -9.84 2.65 6.95
N THR A 87 -8.77 2.74 6.16
CA THR A 87 -8.82 3.20 4.78
C THR A 87 -8.26 2.13 3.87
N TRP A 88 -8.95 1.91 2.75
CA TRP A 88 -8.55 0.98 1.71
C TRP A 88 -8.11 1.75 0.47
N ILE A 89 -6.94 1.40 -0.06
CA ILE A 89 -6.30 2.09 -1.17
C ILE A 89 -6.03 1.07 -2.26
N GLY A 90 -6.60 1.29 -3.45
CA GLY A 90 -6.48 0.40 -4.61
C GLY A 90 -7.85 0.01 -5.19
N PRO A 91 -7.88 -0.85 -6.22
CA PRO A 91 -6.71 -1.45 -6.90
C PRO A 91 -5.84 -0.41 -7.61
N LEU A 92 -4.53 -0.64 -7.63
CA LEU A 92 -3.54 0.30 -8.16
C LEU A 92 -3.20 -0.02 -9.62
N SER A 93 -3.02 0.98 -10.48
CA SER A 93 -2.59 0.74 -11.86
C SER A 93 -1.07 0.74 -11.98
N SER A 94 -0.50 -0.32 -12.58
CA SER A 94 0.95 -0.41 -12.88
C SER A 94 1.44 0.77 -13.70
N SER A 95 0.64 1.23 -14.66
CA SER A 95 0.94 2.41 -15.49
C SER A 95 1.13 3.70 -14.69
N ARG A 96 0.65 3.79 -13.45
CA ARG A 96 0.76 5.00 -12.59
C ARG A 96 1.71 4.81 -11.42
N PHE A 97 1.80 3.63 -10.81
CA PHE A 97 2.48 3.45 -9.51
C PHE A 97 3.70 2.54 -9.54
N LEU A 98 3.95 1.82 -10.65
CA LEU A 98 5.08 0.88 -10.70
C LEU A 98 6.43 1.62 -10.68
N GLN A 99 7.34 1.18 -9.81
CA GLN A 99 8.68 1.77 -9.66
C GLN A 99 9.78 0.75 -9.95
N ALA A 100 11.03 1.25 -10.03
CA ALA A 100 12.21 0.44 -10.28
C ALA A 100 12.29 -0.74 -9.30
N GLY A 101 12.59 -1.92 -9.82
CA GLY A 101 12.69 -3.14 -9.00
C GLY A 101 11.35 -3.83 -8.72
N ASN A 102 10.27 -3.46 -9.41
CA ASN A 102 8.92 -4.00 -9.20
C ASN A 102 8.45 -3.81 -7.76
N VAL A 103 8.48 -2.55 -7.31
CA VAL A 103 8.09 -2.16 -5.95
C VAL A 103 7.05 -1.05 -6.01
N LEU A 104 6.20 -0.96 -4.98
CA LEU A 104 5.36 0.19 -4.69
C LEU A 104 5.85 0.86 -3.40
N TYR A 105 6.01 2.17 -3.42
CA TYR A 105 6.37 2.97 -2.24
C TYR A 105 5.14 3.63 -1.61
N VAL A 106 5.05 3.50 -0.28
CA VAL A 106 3.99 4.10 0.53
C VAL A 106 4.65 4.93 1.63
N ASP A 107 4.35 6.23 1.65
CA ASP A 107 4.86 7.18 2.63
C ASP A 107 3.82 7.41 3.71
N ILE A 108 4.28 7.47 4.95
CA ILE A 108 3.42 7.59 6.12
C ILE A 108 3.68 8.93 6.80
N GLU A 109 2.63 9.69 7.07
CA GLU A 109 2.75 10.94 7.82
C GLU A 109 3.32 10.70 9.23
N SER A 110 4.19 11.61 9.67
CA SER A 110 4.80 11.55 11.00
C SER A 110 3.74 11.49 12.12
N GLY A 111 4.00 10.67 13.14
CA GLY A 111 3.08 10.46 14.26
C GLY A 111 1.93 9.48 14.00
N HIS A 112 1.78 8.97 12.78
CA HIS A 112 0.77 7.98 12.47
C HIS A 112 1.12 6.63 13.14
N THR A 113 0.20 6.15 13.97
CA THR A 113 0.29 4.82 14.60
C THR A 113 -0.79 3.90 14.07
N GLY A 114 -0.50 2.61 13.92
CA GLY A 114 -1.43 1.62 13.42
C GLY A 114 -0.74 0.54 12.59
N LYS A 115 -1.51 -0.07 11.69
CA LYS A 115 -1.07 -1.19 10.84
C LYS A 115 -1.32 -0.93 9.37
N ILE A 116 -0.39 -1.41 8.54
CA ILE A 116 -0.56 -1.55 7.09
C ILE A 116 -0.62 -3.04 6.73
N THR A 117 -1.58 -3.41 5.90
CA THR A 117 -1.73 -4.77 5.38
C THR A 117 -1.95 -4.70 3.88
N VAL A 118 -1.29 -5.59 3.13
CA VAL A 118 -1.41 -5.63 1.68
C VAL A 118 -2.06 -6.94 1.28
N PHE A 119 -3.16 -6.85 0.56
CA PHE A 119 -3.90 -7.98 0.04
C PHE A 119 -3.65 -8.14 -1.46
N LYS A 120 -3.37 -9.37 -1.88
CA LYS A 120 -3.39 -9.77 -3.29
C LYS A 120 -4.76 -10.35 -3.62
N VAL A 121 -5.46 -9.73 -4.56
CA VAL A 121 -6.77 -10.12 -5.06
C VAL A 121 -6.59 -11.09 -6.23
N PRO A 122 -7.25 -12.27 -6.23
CA PRO A 122 -7.18 -13.22 -7.34
C PRO A 122 -7.85 -12.69 -8.60
N ARG A 123 -7.31 -13.01 -9.78
CA ARG A 123 -7.91 -12.67 -11.09
C ARG A 123 -8.79 -13.80 -11.59
N GLY A 124 -10.05 -13.47 -11.91
CA GLY A 124 -10.98 -14.40 -12.56
C GLY A 124 -11.33 -15.58 -11.65
N ILE A 125 -12.37 -15.39 -10.85
CA ILE A 125 -13.02 -16.48 -10.09
C ILE A 125 -14.15 -17.05 -10.95
#